data_AF-A0AAP0CWU3-F1
#
_entry.id   AF-A0AAP0CWU3-F1
#
_cell.length_a   1.000
_cell.length_b   1.000
_cell.length_c   1.000
_cell.angle_alpha   90.00
_cell.angle_beta   90.00
_cell.angle_gamma   90.00
#
_symmetry.space_group_name_H-M   'P 1'
#
loop_
_entity.id
_entity.type
_entity.pdbx_description
1 polymer ?
#
loop_
_entity_poly.entity_id
_entity_poly.type
_entity_poly.pdbx_seq_one_letter_code
_entity_poly.pdbx_strand_id
1 'polypeptide(L)'
;MQNSDFTSGWLNTRESVENFSPRGVELPPVMVGDVVESTMKCHNIRIRRETVEITMAVPAKCFLVTGSPGVGKTTLVATILETLKSSSPNLKIQGFFTREIRQGGERVGFEVVTLDGRTAPLASINSSSSESIRWPTVGKYRVDVASFESLALPELQVKEETDLFVIDEVGKMEVFSSLFFPAVLRVLESNKPLLATIPIPKAGRDIPAVARLKNHPGATIFNLTKSNRDAMKDQIHSLLAGMLV
;
A
#
# COMPACT_ATOMS: atom_id res chain seq x y z
N MET A 1 -61.82 41.93 -22.71
CA MET A 1 -62.55 41.16 -21.69
C MET A 1 -61.78 41.35 -20.38
N GLN A 2 -62.17 42.38 -19.63
CA GLN A 2 -62.82 42.29 -18.29
C GLN A 2 -61.82 41.85 -17.20
N ASN A 3 -61.29 42.82 -16.44
CA ASN A 3 -61.74 43.29 -15.10
C ASN A 3 -61.12 42.41 -13.99
N SER A 4 -60.59 42.89 -12.86
CA SER A 4 -60.60 44.21 -12.20
C SER A 4 -59.78 44.10 -10.89
N ASP A 5 -58.97 45.12 -10.57
CA ASP A 5 -58.90 45.91 -9.30
C ASP A 5 -58.81 45.18 -7.92
N PHE A 6 -58.05 45.61 -6.89
CA PHE A 6 -57.64 46.96 -6.44
C PHE A 6 -56.59 46.82 -5.27
N THR A 7 -55.64 47.77 -5.18
CA THR A 7 -55.14 48.56 -4.00
C THR A 7 -55.08 47.94 -2.58
N SER A 8 -54.24 48.30 -1.59
CA SER A 8 -53.25 49.35 -1.27
C SER A 8 -52.92 49.17 0.23
N GLY A 9 -51.81 49.71 0.77
CA GLY A 9 -51.71 49.89 2.22
C GLY A 9 -50.35 50.30 2.76
N TRP A 10 -50.20 51.60 3.04
CA TRP A 10 -49.12 52.23 3.80
C TRP A 10 -49.13 51.82 5.27
N LEU A 11 -47.96 51.81 5.95
CA LEU A 11 -47.65 52.71 7.09
C LEU A 11 -46.40 52.29 7.89
N ASN A 12 -45.71 53.34 8.27
CA ASN A 12 -44.54 53.49 9.12
C ASN A 12 -44.98 53.53 10.60
N THR A 13 -44.28 52.88 11.53
CA THR A 13 -44.25 53.32 12.95
C THR A 13 -43.04 52.77 13.70
N ARG A 14 -42.40 53.69 14.43
CA ARG A 14 -41.35 53.54 15.46
C ARG A 14 -41.89 52.84 16.72
N GLU A 15 -40.99 52.68 17.71
CA GLU A 15 -41.16 52.25 19.12
C GLU A 15 -40.85 50.76 19.36
N SER A 16 -40.14 50.31 20.40
CA SER A 16 -39.56 50.96 21.58
C SER A 16 -38.48 50.08 22.19
N VAL A 17 -37.61 50.71 22.99
CA VAL A 17 -36.60 50.11 23.85
C VAL A 17 -37.30 49.46 25.05
N GLU A 18 -37.05 48.18 25.33
CA GLU A 18 -37.32 47.60 26.64
C GLU A 18 -36.14 46.77 27.15
N ASN A 19 -35.63 47.21 28.31
CA ASN A 19 -34.68 46.52 29.16
C ASN A 19 -35.38 45.41 29.93
N PHE A 20 -34.79 44.21 29.96
CA PHE A 20 -35.05 43.25 31.04
C PHE A 20 -33.77 42.46 31.38
N SER A 21 -33.43 42.48 32.66
CA SER A 21 -32.49 41.65 33.43
C SER A 21 -33.21 41.41 34.79
N PRO A 22 -32.91 40.41 35.67
CA PRO A 22 -31.69 39.60 35.78
C PRO A 22 -31.92 38.11 36.16
N ARG A 23 -30.81 37.43 36.50
CA ARG A 23 -30.57 36.10 37.15
C ARG A 23 -29.78 35.20 36.17
N GLY A 24 -28.55 34.77 36.41
CA GLY A 24 -27.78 34.60 37.65
C GLY A 24 -27.38 33.14 37.79
N VAL A 25 -26.28 32.73 37.14
CA VAL A 25 -25.46 31.56 37.50
C VAL A 25 -24.02 31.84 37.05
N GLU A 26 -23.06 31.63 37.95
CA GLU A 26 -21.65 31.98 37.81
C GLU A 26 -20.75 30.72 37.85
N LEU A 27 -19.66 30.79 37.07
CA LEU A 27 -18.36 30.06 37.12
C LEU A 27 -18.25 28.63 36.54
N PRO A 28 -17.06 28.20 36.02
CA PRO A 28 -15.70 28.76 36.18
C PRO A 28 -14.93 29.08 34.87
N PRO A 29 -13.71 29.68 34.95
CA PRO A 29 -13.02 30.30 33.83
C PRO A 29 -12.12 29.30 33.08
N VAL A 30 -12.03 29.42 31.75
CA VAL A 30 -10.90 28.85 31.01
C VAL A 30 -10.04 30.01 30.53
N MET A 31 -8.84 30.06 31.11
CA MET A 31 -7.79 31.02 30.84
C MET A 31 -7.36 30.99 29.37
N VAL A 32 -7.17 32.19 28.86
CA VAL A 32 -6.66 32.57 27.54
C VAL A 32 -5.18 32.21 27.42
N GLY A 33 -4.78 31.76 26.23
CA GLY A 33 -3.38 31.75 25.79
C GLY A 33 -3.32 32.35 24.39
N ASP A 34 -2.79 33.56 24.31
CA ASP A 34 -2.82 34.48 23.18
C ASP A 34 -2.09 33.96 21.92
N VAL A 35 -2.67 34.24 20.75
CA VAL A 35 -1.87 34.56 19.55
C VAL A 35 -2.32 35.92 19.06
N VAL A 36 -1.42 36.88 19.27
CA VAL A 36 -1.49 38.23 18.72
C VAL A 36 -1.33 38.12 17.20
N GLU A 37 -2.38 38.35 16.44
CA GLU A 37 -2.27 38.58 15.00
C GLU A 37 -2.58 40.04 14.68
N SER A 38 -1.53 40.76 14.33
CA SER A 38 -1.57 42.14 13.87
C SER A 38 -2.39 42.23 12.58
N THR A 39 -3.44 43.04 12.61
CA THR A 39 -4.31 43.33 11.47
C THR A 39 -3.60 44.09 10.35
N MET A 40 -3.59 43.52 9.14
CA MET A 40 -3.67 44.27 7.88
C MET A 40 -4.89 43.80 7.09
N LYS A 41 -5.85 44.72 6.90
CA LYS A 41 -7.12 44.52 6.17
C LYS A 41 -6.88 44.24 4.69
N CYS A 42 -7.57 43.25 4.12
CA CYS A 42 -8.16 43.34 2.78
C CYS A 42 -9.32 42.34 2.59
N HIS A 43 -10.51 42.89 2.34
CA HIS A 43 -11.62 42.41 1.51
C HIS A 43 -12.18 40.97 1.66
N ASN A 44 -13.45 40.91 2.12
CA ASN A 44 -14.52 39.96 1.77
C ASN A 44 -14.12 38.50 1.46
N ILE A 45 -13.94 37.68 2.50
CA ILE A 45 -14.09 36.22 2.36
C ILE A 45 -14.94 35.71 3.51
N ARG A 46 -16.12 35.18 3.15
CA ARG A 46 -17.05 34.50 4.03
C ARG A 46 -16.48 33.12 4.36
N ILE A 47 -15.80 32.98 5.48
CA ILE A 47 -15.28 31.68 5.94
C ILE A 47 -16.47 30.84 6.43
N ARG A 48 -16.88 29.85 5.62
CA ARG A 48 -17.65 28.70 6.12
C ARG A 48 -16.66 27.79 6.83
N ARG A 49 -17.00 27.36 8.05
CA ARG A 49 -16.27 26.30 8.77
C ARG A 49 -16.45 24.99 7.98
N GLU A 50 -15.59 24.76 7.02
CA GLU A 50 -15.31 23.42 6.50
C GLU A 50 -14.29 22.81 7.45
N THR A 51 -14.71 21.77 8.16
CA THR A 51 -13.81 20.88 8.86
C THR A 51 -12.90 20.26 7.80
N VAL A 52 -11.68 20.78 7.66
CA VAL A 52 -10.64 20.12 6.88
C VAL A 52 -10.32 18.85 7.66
N GLU A 53 -10.88 17.71 7.23
CA GLU A 53 -10.31 16.41 7.57
C GLU A 53 -8.88 16.44 7.04
N ILE A 54 -7.92 16.64 7.96
CA ILE A 54 -6.53 16.37 7.69
C ILE A 54 -6.49 14.86 7.46
N THR A 55 -6.54 14.42 6.20
CA THR A 55 -6.23 13.05 5.83
C THR A 55 -4.79 12.82 6.30
N MET A 56 -4.64 12.25 7.49
CA MET A 56 -3.34 11.78 7.97
C MET A 56 -2.78 10.91 6.85
N ALA A 57 -1.60 11.26 6.34
CA ALA A 57 -0.92 10.42 5.36
C ALA A 57 -0.91 9.00 5.92
N VAL A 58 -1.60 8.09 5.24
CA VAL A 58 -1.62 6.69 5.64
C VAL A 58 -0.15 6.26 5.69
N PRO A 59 0.39 5.84 6.85
CA PRO A 59 1.79 5.46 6.92
C PRO A 59 2.04 4.40 5.86
N ALA A 60 3.15 4.54 5.13
CA ALA A 60 3.50 3.61 4.06
C ALA A 60 3.60 2.20 4.62
N LYS A 61 2.64 1.35 4.26
CA LYS A 61 2.57 -0.05 4.70
C LYS A 61 2.97 -1.01 3.60
N CYS A 62 3.09 -0.54 2.36
CA CYS A 62 3.51 -1.34 1.22
C CYS A 62 4.83 -0.82 0.66
N PHE A 63 5.88 -1.62 0.79
CA PHE A 63 7.23 -1.32 0.33
C PHE A 63 7.47 -2.11 -0.94
N LEU A 64 7.53 -1.41 -2.08
CA LEU A 64 7.66 -2.02 -3.39
C LEU A 64 9.08 -1.82 -3.92
N VAL A 65 9.86 -2.88 -4.00
CA VAL A 65 11.22 -2.83 -4.57
C VAL A 65 11.16 -3.19 -6.06
N THR A 66 11.59 -2.27 -6.91
CA THR A 66 11.71 -2.49 -8.36
C THR A 66 13.15 -2.34 -8.83
N GLY A 67 13.45 -2.80 -10.03
CA GLY A 67 14.78 -2.68 -10.62
C GLY A 67 15.03 -3.73 -11.70
N SER A 68 16.12 -3.55 -12.44
CA SER A 68 16.47 -4.44 -13.56
C SER A 68 16.59 -5.91 -13.12
N PRO A 69 16.22 -6.88 -13.98
CA PRO A 69 16.47 -8.29 -13.69
C PRO A 69 17.95 -8.54 -13.32
N GLY A 70 18.19 -9.35 -12.27
CA GLY A 70 19.54 -9.63 -11.78
C GLY A 70 20.20 -8.50 -10.97
N VAL A 71 19.50 -7.40 -10.68
CA VAL A 71 20.04 -6.32 -9.83
C VAL A 71 20.13 -6.70 -8.35
N GLY A 72 19.65 -7.86 -7.93
CA GLY A 72 19.76 -8.34 -6.55
C GLY A 72 18.60 -7.95 -5.63
N LYS A 73 17.38 -7.82 -6.18
CA LYS A 73 16.17 -7.53 -5.38
C LYS A 73 15.92 -8.61 -4.31
N THR A 74 15.94 -9.87 -4.72
CA THR A 74 15.84 -11.03 -3.82
C THR A 74 16.89 -11.00 -2.72
N THR A 75 18.14 -10.69 -3.07
CA THR A 75 19.23 -10.56 -2.08
C THR A 75 18.96 -9.44 -1.10
N LEU A 76 18.53 -8.27 -1.56
CA LEU A 76 18.18 -7.15 -0.70
C LEU A 76 17.06 -7.52 0.28
N VAL A 77 15.99 -8.15 -0.20
CA VAL A 77 14.87 -8.58 0.67
C VAL A 77 15.35 -9.61 1.68
N ALA A 78 16.11 -10.62 1.25
CA ALA A 78 16.64 -11.65 2.14
C ALA A 78 17.51 -11.05 3.27
N THR A 79 18.41 -10.13 2.95
CA THR A 79 19.26 -9.46 3.95
C THR A 79 18.45 -8.59 4.92
N ILE A 80 17.41 -7.89 4.45
CA ILE A 80 16.52 -7.12 5.33
C ILE A 80 15.82 -8.06 6.32
N LEU A 81 15.28 -9.19 5.87
CA LEU A 81 14.61 -10.15 6.74
C LEU A 81 15.56 -10.79 7.75
N GLU A 82 16.78 -11.11 7.35
CA GLU A 82 17.81 -11.62 8.25
C GLU A 82 18.10 -10.61 9.37
N THR A 83 18.30 -9.34 9.00
CA THR A 83 18.58 -8.26 9.97
C THR A 83 17.40 -8.05 10.93
N LEU A 84 16.16 -8.01 10.41
CA LEU A 84 14.95 -7.88 11.23
C LEU A 84 14.77 -9.05 12.20
N LYS A 85 15.01 -10.29 11.74
CA LYS A 85 14.95 -11.48 12.61
C LYS A 85 16.03 -11.46 13.69
N SER A 86 17.22 -10.96 13.38
CA SER A 86 18.30 -10.81 14.37
C SER A 86 17.97 -9.76 15.43
N SER A 87 17.35 -8.64 15.04
CA SER A 87 16.97 -7.57 15.96
C SER A 87 15.68 -7.85 16.74
N SER A 88 14.76 -8.62 16.17
CA SER A 88 13.44 -8.93 16.74
C SER A 88 13.10 -10.42 16.57
N PRO A 89 13.63 -11.32 17.41
CA PRO A 89 13.51 -12.78 17.24
C PRO A 89 12.07 -13.31 17.26
N ASN A 90 11.14 -12.56 17.87
CA ASN A 90 9.74 -12.95 17.99
C ASN A 90 8.90 -12.53 16.78
N LEU A 91 9.46 -11.75 15.84
CA LEU A 91 8.77 -11.23 14.68
C LEU A 91 8.26 -12.36 13.79
N LYS A 92 6.96 -12.38 13.54
CA LYS A 92 6.29 -13.37 12.70
C LYS A 92 6.18 -12.83 11.29
N ILE A 93 7.06 -13.33 10.44
CA ILE A 93 7.11 -12.98 9.02
C ILE A 93 6.44 -14.12 8.24
N GLN A 94 5.50 -13.79 7.35
CA GLN A 94 4.88 -14.73 6.41
C GLN A 94 5.18 -14.32 4.98
N GLY A 95 5.21 -15.30 4.06
CA GLY A 95 5.41 -15.02 2.65
C GLY A 95 6.35 -15.99 1.96
N PHE A 96 6.83 -15.58 0.79
CA PHE A 96 7.69 -16.42 -0.04
C PHE A 96 8.64 -15.61 -0.92
N PHE A 97 9.64 -16.32 -1.41
CA PHE A 97 10.60 -15.88 -2.41
C PHE A 97 10.47 -16.71 -3.69
N THR A 98 10.95 -16.17 -4.79
CA THR A 98 11.10 -16.86 -6.08
C THR A 98 12.59 -17.04 -6.35
N ARG A 99 13.02 -18.28 -6.53
CA ARG A 99 14.41 -18.65 -6.81
C ARG A 99 14.57 -19.07 -8.27
N GLU A 100 15.63 -18.59 -8.91
CA GLU A 100 16.00 -19.05 -10.25
C GLU A 100 16.66 -20.43 -10.18
N ILE A 101 16.14 -21.39 -10.96
CA ILE A 101 16.76 -22.71 -11.12
C ILE A 101 17.71 -22.65 -12.32
N ARG A 102 18.98 -22.98 -12.08
CA ARG A 102 20.01 -23.08 -13.12
C ARG A 102 20.57 -24.49 -13.23
N GLN A 103 20.80 -24.94 -14.46
CA GLN A 103 21.50 -26.18 -14.79
C GLN A 103 22.51 -25.89 -15.90
N GLY A 104 23.77 -26.32 -15.74
CA GLY A 104 24.83 -26.05 -16.71
C GLY A 104 25.07 -24.56 -17.00
N GLY A 105 24.82 -23.68 -16.03
CA GLY A 105 24.92 -22.22 -16.19
C GLY A 105 23.70 -21.55 -16.83
N GLU A 106 22.79 -22.32 -17.45
CA GLU A 106 21.57 -21.80 -18.03
C GLU A 106 20.41 -21.79 -17.04
N ARG A 107 19.55 -20.76 -17.14
CA ARG A 107 18.31 -20.70 -16.35
C ARG A 107 17.24 -21.59 -16.98
N VAL A 108 16.91 -22.66 -16.29
CA VAL A 108 15.95 -23.70 -16.73
C VAL A 108 14.56 -23.54 -16.11
N GLY A 109 14.43 -22.77 -15.03
CA GLY A 109 13.14 -22.56 -14.40
C GLY A 109 13.18 -21.63 -13.20
N PHE A 110 12.08 -21.63 -12.47
CA PHE A 110 11.83 -20.86 -11.26
C PHE A 110 11.04 -21.73 -10.29
N GLU A 111 11.30 -21.55 -9.00
CA GLU A 111 10.53 -22.16 -7.91
C GLU A 111 10.18 -21.11 -6.87
N VAL A 112 9.07 -21.35 -6.18
CA VAL A 112 8.73 -20.64 -4.97
C VAL A 112 9.37 -21.33 -3.78
N VAL A 113 9.88 -20.52 -2.85
CA VAL A 113 10.50 -20.92 -1.60
C VAL A 113 9.83 -20.14 -0.47
N THR A 114 9.17 -20.84 0.43
CA THR A 114 8.55 -20.24 1.63
C THR A 114 9.63 -19.92 2.67
N LEU A 115 9.28 -19.09 3.67
CA LEU A 115 10.23 -18.69 4.72
C LEU A 115 10.68 -19.84 5.64
N ASP A 116 9.92 -20.95 5.68
CA ASP A 116 10.26 -22.19 6.37
C ASP A 116 11.04 -23.20 5.49
N GLY A 117 11.35 -22.84 4.25
CA GLY A 117 12.20 -23.61 3.35
C GLY A 117 11.48 -24.65 2.49
N ARG A 118 10.14 -24.76 2.55
CA ARG A 118 9.39 -25.56 1.57
C ARG A 118 9.53 -24.96 0.17
N THR A 119 9.51 -25.82 -0.84
CA THR A 119 9.71 -25.40 -2.24
C THR A 119 8.68 -26.03 -3.17
N ALA A 120 8.32 -25.31 -4.23
CA ALA A 120 7.42 -25.79 -5.28
C ALA A 120 7.80 -25.17 -6.63
N PRO A 121 7.75 -25.93 -7.75
CA PRO A 121 7.94 -25.37 -9.08
C PRO A 121 6.97 -24.23 -9.37
N LEU A 122 7.48 -23.14 -9.96
CA LEU A 122 6.68 -22.03 -10.51
C LEU A 122 6.66 -22.09 -12.03
N ALA A 123 7.82 -22.24 -12.67
CA ALA A 123 7.91 -22.34 -14.11
C ALA A 123 9.14 -23.11 -14.57
N SER A 124 9.04 -23.84 -15.68
CA SER A 124 10.14 -24.65 -16.22
C SER A 124 10.14 -24.69 -17.74
N ILE A 125 11.30 -24.91 -18.35
CA ILE A 125 11.43 -25.22 -19.78
C ILE A 125 11.20 -26.70 -20.09
N ASN A 126 11.41 -27.57 -19.11
CA ASN A 126 11.42 -29.03 -19.26
C ASN A 126 10.11 -29.68 -18.79
N SER A 127 9.01 -28.93 -18.69
CA SER A 127 7.71 -29.53 -18.35
C SER A 127 7.21 -30.33 -19.56
N SER A 128 7.27 -31.65 -19.47
CA SER A 128 6.86 -32.60 -20.52
C SER A 128 5.58 -33.38 -20.18
N SER A 129 4.89 -33.04 -19.09
CA SER A 129 3.62 -33.66 -18.75
C SER A 129 2.53 -33.28 -19.75
N SER A 130 1.58 -34.18 -20.00
CA SER A 130 0.45 -33.91 -20.91
C SER A 130 -0.37 -32.69 -20.48
N GLU A 131 -0.43 -32.43 -19.17
CA GLU A 131 -1.11 -31.27 -18.58
C GLU A 131 -0.39 -29.95 -18.89
N SER A 132 0.95 -29.96 -18.96
CA SER A 132 1.77 -28.78 -19.19
C SER A 132 1.60 -28.14 -20.57
N ILE A 133 0.99 -28.85 -21.52
CA ILE A 133 0.66 -28.34 -22.86
C ILE A 133 -0.27 -27.13 -22.75
N ARG A 134 -1.22 -27.16 -21.80
CA ARG A 134 -2.22 -26.11 -21.59
C ARG A 134 -1.77 -25.00 -20.63
N TRP A 135 -0.59 -25.15 -20.04
CA TRP A 135 -0.09 -24.16 -19.09
C TRP A 135 0.24 -22.83 -19.77
N PRO A 136 0.00 -21.70 -19.08
CA PRO A 136 0.40 -20.40 -19.59
C PRO A 136 1.92 -20.32 -19.74
N THR A 137 2.37 -19.48 -20.68
CA THR A 137 3.80 -19.35 -21.01
C THR A 137 4.31 -17.93 -20.86
N VAL A 138 5.58 -17.82 -20.46
CA VAL A 138 6.34 -16.56 -20.44
C VAL A 138 7.66 -16.81 -21.14
N GLY A 139 7.74 -16.41 -22.41
CA GLY A 139 8.88 -16.77 -23.26
C GLY A 139 8.96 -18.29 -23.40
N LYS A 140 10.11 -18.87 -23.04
CA LYS A 140 10.32 -20.34 -23.08
C LYS A 140 9.81 -21.11 -21.87
N TYR A 141 9.34 -20.42 -20.81
CA TYR A 141 8.94 -21.06 -19.56
C TYR A 141 7.43 -21.33 -19.53
N ARG A 142 7.05 -22.57 -19.20
CA ARG A 142 5.67 -22.96 -18.90
C ARG A 142 5.44 -22.82 -17.40
N VAL A 143 4.35 -22.17 -17.01
CA VAL A 143 4.04 -21.82 -15.61
C VAL A 143 3.12 -22.85 -14.99
N ASP A 144 3.57 -23.49 -13.92
CA ASP A 144 2.79 -24.44 -13.12
C ASP A 144 1.98 -23.68 -12.06
N VAL A 145 0.81 -23.20 -12.46
CA VAL A 145 -0.07 -22.41 -11.58
C VAL A 145 -0.54 -23.23 -10.38
N ALA A 146 -0.83 -24.53 -10.55
CA ALA A 146 -1.36 -25.36 -9.47
C ALA A 146 -0.30 -25.60 -8.39
N SER A 147 0.93 -25.92 -8.80
CA SER A 147 2.07 -26.05 -7.89
C SER A 147 2.34 -24.76 -7.13
N PHE A 148 2.37 -23.62 -7.85
CA PHE A 148 2.51 -22.30 -7.24
C PHE A 148 1.41 -22.02 -6.21
N GLU A 149 0.14 -22.21 -6.56
CA GLU A 149 -0.99 -21.92 -5.70
C GLU A 149 -0.97 -22.75 -4.41
N SER A 150 -0.61 -24.03 -4.51
CA SER A 150 -0.57 -24.96 -3.39
C SER A 150 0.41 -24.54 -2.28
N LEU A 151 1.49 -23.83 -2.65
CA LEU A 151 2.52 -23.40 -1.72
C LEU A 151 2.42 -21.92 -1.36
N ALA A 152 2.19 -21.03 -2.34
CA ALA A 152 2.24 -19.59 -2.14
C ALA A 152 0.98 -19.00 -1.50
N LEU A 153 -0.22 -19.50 -1.83
CA LEU A 153 -1.46 -18.93 -1.31
C LEU A 153 -1.63 -19.10 0.22
N PRO A 154 -1.26 -20.24 0.83
CA PRO A 154 -1.27 -20.37 2.29
C PRO A 154 -0.42 -19.32 3.01
N GLU A 155 0.71 -18.90 2.42
CA GLU A 155 1.60 -17.89 2.99
C GLU A 155 1.04 -16.46 2.92
N LEU A 156 -0.04 -16.24 2.15
CA LEU A 156 -0.73 -14.96 2.05
C LEU A 156 -2.02 -14.91 2.88
N GLN A 157 -2.28 -15.92 3.70
CA GLN A 157 -3.41 -15.89 4.63
C GLN A 157 -3.11 -14.88 5.74
N VAL A 158 -4.01 -13.90 5.89
CA VAL A 158 -3.93 -12.88 6.93
C VAL A 158 -4.24 -13.53 8.28
N LYS A 159 -3.23 -13.62 9.13
CA LYS A 159 -3.34 -14.11 10.51
C LYS A 159 -3.03 -12.98 11.49
N GLU A 160 -3.68 -12.99 12.64
CA GLU A 160 -3.53 -11.92 13.65
C GLU A 160 -2.09 -11.80 14.14
N GLU A 161 -1.41 -12.93 14.30
CA GLU A 161 -0.04 -13.03 14.79
C GLU A 161 1.02 -12.60 13.76
N THR A 162 0.66 -12.29 12.51
CA THR A 162 1.65 -11.91 11.47
C THR A 162 2.05 -10.45 11.55
N ASP A 163 3.33 -10.17 11.67
CA ASP A 163 3.83 -8.80 11.79
C ASP A 163 4.24 -8.22 10.44
N LEU A 164 4.72 -9.05 9.51
CA LEU A 164 5.23 -8.62 8.20
C LEU A 164 4.93 -9.65 7.12
N PHE A 165 4.46 -9.19 5.96
CA PHE A 165 4.37 -9.99 4.74
C PHE A 165 5.53 -9.74 3.79
N VAL A 166 5.99 -10.79 3.12
CA VAL A 166 7.06 -10.73 2.11
C VAL A 166 6.65 -11.43 0.83
N ILE A 167 6.78 -10.73 -0.31
CA ILE A 167 6.47 -11.30 -1.62
C ILE A 167 7.55 -10.92 -2.61
N ASP A 168 8.47 -11.84 -2.91
CA ASP A 168 9.46 -11.66 -3.97
C ASP A 168 9.21 -12.71 -5.05
N GLU A 169 8.52 -12.46 -6.17
CA GLU A 169 8.12 -11.18 -6.79
C GLU A 169 6.61 -11.19 -7.12
N VAL A 170 5.95 -10.02 -7.18
CA VAL A 170 4.63 -9.87 -7.83
C VAL A 170 4.86 -9.57 -9.31
N GLY A 171 5.08 -10.63 -10.09
CA GLY A 171 5.49 -10.56 -11.49
C GLY A 171 4.48 -11.14 -12.47
N LYS A 172 4.93 -11.37 -13.71
CA LYS A 172 4.09 -11.90 -14.78
C LYS A 172 3.73 -13.38 -14.57
N MET A 173 4.59 -14.15 -13.91
CA MET A 173 4.38 -15.60 -13.76
C MET A 173 3.33 -15.88 -12.68
N GLU A 174 3.43 -15.16 -11.57
CA GLU A 174 2.60 -15.32 -10.38
C GLU A 174 1.15 -14.87 -10.64
N VAL A 175 0.96 -13.82 -11.46
CA VAL A 175 -0.37 -13.29 -11.82
C VAL A 175 -1.15 -14.17 -12.81
N PHE A 176 -0.59 -15.28 -13.30
CA PHE A 176 -1.41 -16.29 -13.98
C PHE A 176 -2.34 -17.04 -13.03
N SER A 177 -2.01 -17.07 -11.73
CA SER A 177 -2.97 -17.48 -10.71
C SER A 177 -4.04 -16.40 -10.56
N SER A 178 -5.28 -16.78 -10.83
CA SER A 178 -6.45 -15.91 -10.61
C SER A 178 -6.69 -15.62 -9.12
N LEU A 179 -6.13 -16.43 -8.22
CA LEU A 179 -6.29 -16.33 -6.77
C LEU A 179 -5.19 -15.49 -6.10
N PHE A 180 -4.00 -15.43 -6.71
CA PHE A 180 -2.83 -14.79 -6.13
C PHE A 180 -3.02 -13.29 -5.92
N PHE A 181 -3.35 -12.55 -6.98
CA PHE A 181 -3.46 -11.10 -6.85
C PHE A 181 -4.59 -10.66 -5.89
N PRO A 182 -5.77 -11.29 -5.88
CA PRO A 182 -6.75 -11.08 -4.81
C PRO A 182 -6.21 -11.35 -3.40
N ALA A 183 -5.37 -12.37 -3.21
CA ALA A 183 -4.72 -12.62 -1.91
C ALA A 183 -3.77 -11.49 -1.51
N VAL A 184 -2.98 -10.96 -2.46
CA VAL A 184 -2.11 -9.78 -2.21
C VAL A 184 -2.93 -8.55 -1.81
N LEU A 185 -4.09 -8.34 -2.44
CA LEU A 185 -4.98 -7.23 -2.07
C LEU A 185 -5.53 -7.37 -0.64
N ARG A 186 -5.91 -8.59 -0.22
CA ARG A 186 -6.33 -8.84 1.17
C ARG A 186 -5.20 -8.56 2.18
N VAL A 187 -3.95 -8.86 1.82
CA VAL A 187 -2.78 -8.50 2.63
C VAL A 187 -2.68 -6.98 2.76
N LEU A 188 -2.84 -6.22 1.68
CA LEU A 188 -2.84 -4.75 1.73
C LEU A 188 -3.97 -4.18 2.59
N GLU A 189 -5.16 -4.78 2.52
CA GLU A 189 -6.34 -4.40 3.31
C GLU A 189 -6.17 -4.73 4.81
N SER A 190 -5.32 -5.71 5.15
CA SER A 190 -5.09 -6.14 6.55
C SER A 190 -4.34 -5.15 7.43
N ASN A 191 -3.91 -4.00 6.88
CA ASN A 191 -3.13 -2.99 7.57
C ASN A 191 -1.76 -3.44 8.12
N LYS A 192 -1.31 -4.65 7.78
CA LYS A 192 0.02 -5.19 8.11
C LYS A 192 1.05 -4.75 7.06
N PRO A 193 2.30 -4.44 7.45
CA PRO A 193 3.37 -4.15 6.52
C PRO A 193 3.58 -5.26 5.48
N LEU A 194 3.82 -4.86 4.23
CA LEU A 194 4.13 -5.72 3.10
C LEU A 194 5.41 -5.23 2.44
N LEU A 195 6.44 -6.08 2.40
CA LEU A 195 7.63 -5.89 1.57
C LEU A 195 7.50 -6.78 0.32
N ALA A 196 7.32 -6.17 -0.85
CA ALA A 196 7.19 -6.90 -2.10
C ALA A 196 8.18 -6.40 -3.15
N THR A 197 8.60 -7.29 -4.05
CA THR A 197 9.34 -6.89 -5.25
C THR A 197 8.41 -6.89 -6.45
N ILE A 198 8.69 -6.00 -7.41
CA ILE A 198 7.92 -5.87 -8.65
C ILE A 198 8.86 -5.69 -9.85
N PRO A 199 8.51 -6.24 -11.03
CA PRO A 199 9.31 -6.07 -12.23
C PRO A 199 9.23 -4.63 -12.73
N ILE A 200 10.26 -4.23 -13.49
CA ILE A 200 10.18 -3.01 -14.30
C ILE A 200 9.17 -3.19 -15.45
N PRO A 201 8.47 -2.12 -15.88
CA PRO A 201 7.58 -2.18 -17.03
C PRO A 201 8.32 -2.70 -18.28
N LYS A 202 7.68 -3.59 -19.04
CA LYS A 202 8.20 -4.03 -20.34
C LYS A 202 7.55 -3.21 -21.44
N ALA A 203 8.36 -2.61 -22.32
CA ALA A 203 7.88 -1.76 -23.42
C ALA A 203 6.93 -0.63 -22.95
N GLY A 204 7.22 -0.04 -21.80
CA GLY A 204 6.44 1.08 -21.25
C GLY A 204 5.07 0.71 -20.68
N ARG A 205 4.69 -0.58 -20.63
CA ARG A 205 3.42 -1.04 -20.05
C ARG A 205 3.66 -1.90 -18.82
N ASP A 206 3.05 -1.48 -17.72
CA ASP A 206 2.97 -2.27 -16.51
C ASP A 206 1.98 -3.42 -16.66
N ILE A 207 2.24 -4.49 -15.92
CA ILE A 207 1.24 -5.54 -15.68
C ILE A 207 0.10 -4.90 -14.86
N PRO A 208 -1.18 -5.11 -15.20
CA PRO A 208 -2.29 -4.46 -14.48
C PRO A 208 -2.24 -4.62 -12.96
N ALA A 209 -1.87 -5.81 -12.47
CA ALA A 209 -1.65 -6.08 -11.05
C ALA A 209 -0.55 -5.19 -10.44
N VAL A 210 0.60 -5.08 -11.12
CA VAL A 210 1.73 -4.24 -10.70
C VAL A 210 1.34 -2.76 -10.70
N ALA A 211 0.64 -2.28 -11.73
CA ALA A 211 0.15 -0.90 -11.77
C ALA A 211 -0.78 -0.59 -10.59
N ARG A 212 -1.67 -1.53 -10.24
CA ARG A 212 -2.57 -1.38 -9.09
C ARG A 212 -1.82 -1.36 -7.76
N LEU A 213 -0.75 -2.14 -7.59
CA LEU A 213 0.12 -2.06 -6.40
C LEU A 213 0.82 -0.70 -6.32
N LYS A 214 1.41 -0.23 -7.43
CA LYS A 214 2.12 1.06 -7.48
C LYS A 214 1.20 2.24 -7.15
N ASN A 215 -0.07 2.18 -7.56
CA ASN A 215 -1.05 3.24 -7.35
C ASN A 215 -1.77 3.15 -5.99
N HIS A 216 -1.42 2.18 -5.14
CA HIS A 216 -2.02 2.06 -3.82
C HIS A 216 -1.56 3.24 -2.93
N PRO A 217 -2.46 3.92 -2.20
CA PRO A 217 -2.12 5.14 -1.45
C PRO A 217 -1.06 4.91 -0.35
N GLY A 218 -0.97 3.70 0.19
CA GLY A 218 0.05 3.32 1.17
C GLY A 218 1.33 2.70 0.57
N ALA A 219 1.53 2.77 -0.76
CA ALA A 219 2.70 2.20 -1.42
C ALA A 219 3.85 3.20 -1.54
N THR A 220 5.05 2.76 -1.17
CA THR A 220 6.32 3.45 -1.41
C THR A 220 7.17 2.61 -2.34
N ILE A 221 7.64 3.21 -3.44
CA ILE A 221 8.40 2.52 -4.48
C ILE A 221 9.89 2.83 -4.34
N PHE A 222 10.69 1.77 -4.32
CA PHE A 222 12.13 1.77 -4.13
C PHE A 222 12.79 1.25 -5.41
N ASN A 223 13.45 2.14 -6.18
CA ASN A 223 14.13 1.76 -7.41
C ASN A 223 15.59 1.33 -7.17
N LEU A 224 15.82 0.02 -7.20
CA LEU A 224 17.09 -0.61 -6.93
C LEU A 224 18.00 -0.58 -8.17
N THR A 225 19.20 -0.08 -7.95
CA THR A 225 20.31 -0.07 -8.90
C THR A 225 21.51 -0.76 -8.26
N LYS A 226 22.62 -0.93 -9.00
CA LYS A 226 23.84 -1.52 -8.43
C LYS A 226 24.52 -0.62 -7.40
N SER A 227 24.40 0.71 -7.54
CA SER A 227 25.13 1.69 -6.73
C SER A 227 24.42 2.08 -5.42
N ASN A 228 23.11 1.84 -5.32
CA ASN A 228 22.31 2.26 -4.16
C ASN A 228 21.84 1.09 -3.27
N ARG A 229 22.34 -0.14 -3.50
CA ARG A 229 21.86 -1.34 -2.79
C ARG A 229 21.95 -1.21 -1.28
N ASP A 230 23.11 -0.80 -0.78
CA ASP A 230 23.35 -0.72 0.65
C ASP A 230 22.50 0.38 1.31
N ALA A 231 22.49 1.57 0.70
CA ALA A 231 21.67 2.68 1.18
C ALA A 231 20.17 2.35 1.19
N MET A 232 19.67 1.66 0.14
CA MET A 232 18.27 1.25 0.08
C MET A 232 17.92 0.16 1.09
N LYS A 233 18.83 -0.79 1.32
CA LYS A 233 18.67 -1.80 2.36
C LYS A 233 18.50 -1.13 3.72
N ASP A 234 19.40 -0.20 4.08
CA ASP A 234 19.35 0.50 5.36
C ASP A 234 18.08 1.35 5.50
N GLN A 235 17.66 2.03 4.43
CA GLN A 235 16.44 2.82 4.41
C GLN A 235 15.19 1.97 4.63
N ILE A 236 15.02 0.87 3.87
CA ILE A 236 13.85 0.00 3.99
C ILE A 236 13.84 -0.68 5.36
N HIS A 237 15.00 -1.15 5.83
CA HIS A 237 15.13 -1.75 7.16
C HIS A 237 14.71 -0.77 8.26
N SER A 238 15.20 0.48 8.22
CA SER A 238 14.87 1.50 9.22
C SER A 238 13.36 1.80 9.27
N LEU A 239 12.72 1.93 8.10
CA LEU A 239 11.27 2.13 8.00
C LEU A 239 10.49 0.95 8.56
N LEU A 240 10.88 -0.29 8.22
CA LEU A 240 10.23 -1.50 8.73
C LEU A 240 10.42 -1.64 10.25
N ALA A 241 11.64 -1.48 10.75
CA ALA A 241 11.94 -1.56 12.17
C ALA A 241 11.16 -0.52 12.99
N GLY A 242 11.04 0.72 12.48
CA GLY A 242 10.26 1.77 13.17
C GLY A 242 8.75 1.53 13.23
N MET A 243 8.20 0.56 12.49
CA MET A 243 6.78 0.18 12.56
C MET A 243 6.53 -1.13 13.30
N LEU A 244 7.53 -2.00 13.38
CA LEU A 244 7.43 -3.37 13.92
C LEU A 244 7.91 -3.47 15.38
N VAL A 245 8.46 -2.37 15.92
CA VAL A 245 9.01 -2.25 17.28
C VAL A 245 8.20 -1.25 18.09
#